data_AF-A0A9D9NAE3-F1
#
_entry.id   AF-A0A9D9NAE3-F1
#
_cell.length_a   1.000
_cell.length_b   1.000
_cell.length_c   1.000
_cell.angle_alpha   90.00
_cell.angle_beta   90.00
_cell.angle_gamma   90.00
#
_symmetry.space_group_name_H-M   'P 1'
#
loop_
_entity.id
_entity.type
_entity.pdbx_description
1 polymer ?
#
loop_
_entity_poly.entity_id
_entity_poly.type
_entity_poly.pdbx_seq_one_letter_code
_entity_poly.pdbx_strand_id
1 'polypeptide(L)'
;MNIDFEKIELSVIPNFKGGEKELAARMFFDGTNRIMKARLVPGASIGMHTHTGSCEVIFITSGHGSVIFDGEKTPVSEGMCHYCPEGHTHSLINDSDSDLEFLAVVPKQ
;
A
#
# COMPACT_ATOMS: atom_id res chain seq x y z
N MET A 1 3.31 -6.47 21.43
CA MET A 1 3.26 -5.00 21.27
C MET A 1 2.00 -4.67 20.48
N ASN A 2 1.31 -3.58 20.83
CA ASN A 2 0.14 -3.11 20.08
C ASN A 2 0.53 -1.84 19.32
N ILE A 3 0.09 -1.70 18.06
CA ILE A 3 0.31 -0.49 17.25
C ILE A 3 -1.01 0.26 17.19
N ASP A 4 -1.03 1.43 17.81
CA ASP A 4 -2.16 2.37 17.76
C ASP A 4 -1.83 3.44 16.70
N PHE A 5 -2.30 3.22 15.48
CA PHE A 5 -1.96 4.11 14.36
C PHE A 5 -2.40 5.55 14.61
N GLU A 6 -3.46 5.81 15.38
CA GLU A 6 -3.92 7.18 15.63
C GLU A 6 -2.91 8.02 16.41
N LYS A 7 -1.96 7.37 17.11
CA LYS A 7 -0.85 7.99 17.83
C LYS A 7 0.42 8.19 16.99
N ILE A 8 0.42 7.73 15.73
CA ILE A 8 1.55 7.88 14.80
C ILE A 8 1.27 9.06 13.88
N GLU A 9 2.22 9.99 13.70
CA GLU A 9 2.04 11.13 12.81
C GLU A 9 1.67 10.71 11.37
N LEU A 10 0.73 11.43 10.76
CA LEU A 10 0.35 11.20 9.37
C LEU A 10 1.43 11.78 8.45
N SER A 11 2.06 10.92 7.66
CA SER A 11 2.94 11.32 6.57
C SER A 11 2.16 11.42 5.27
N VAL A 12 2.35 12.51 4.53
CA VAL A 12 1.81 12.67 3.17
C VAL A 12 3.00 12.68 2.22
N ILE A 13 3.07 11.65 1.37
CA ILE A 13 4.23 11.41 0.51
C ILE A 13 3.80 11.59 -0.95
N PRO A 14 4.24 12.66 -1.63
CA PRO A 14 3.92 12.87 -3.03
C PRO A 14 4.64 11.83 -3.91
N ASN A 15 3.96 11.41 -4.97
CA ASN A 15 4.44 10.52 -6.03
C ASN A 15 5.17 9.29 -5.47
N PHE A 16 4.56 8.63 -4.47
CA PHE A 16 5.21 7.51 -3.79
C PHE A 16 5.57 6.40 -4.79
N LYS A 17 6.85 6.01 -4.81
CA LYS A 17 7.44 5.08 -5.79
C LYS A 17 7.25 5.50 -7.27
N GLY A 18 7.06 6.80 -7.53
CA GLY A 18 6.78 7.33 -8.86
C GLY A 18 5.32 7.21 -9.30
N GLY A 19 4.41 6.93 -8.37
CA GLY A 19 2.97 6.90 -8.63
C GLY A 19 2.35 8.29 -8.77
N GLU A 20 1.02 8.31 -8.90
CA GLU A 20 0.22 9.51 -9.07
C GLU A 20 -0.24 10.08 -7.73
N LYS A 21 -0.29 11.41 -7.64
CA LYS A 21 -0.73 12.16 -6.44
C LYS A 21 0.04 11.76 -5.18
N GLU A 22 -0.63 11.58 -4.04
CA GLU A 22 0.00 11.38 -2.74
C GLU A 22 -0.47 10.08 -2.05
N LEU A 23 0.46 9.46 -1.32
CA LEU A 23 0.16 8.43 -0.33
C LEU A 23 0.06 9.11 1.05
N ALA A 24 -1.10 9.04 1.69
CA ALA A 24 -1.25 9.43 3.09
C ALA A 24 -1.11 8.19 3.98
N ALA A 25 -0.10 8.12 4.84
CA ALA A 25 0.20 6.93 5.63
C ALA A 25 0.68 7.24 7.05
N ARG A 26 0.22 6.43 8.00
CA ARG A 26 0.77 6.34 9.36
C ARG A 26 1.61 5.08 9.44
N MET A 27 2.93 5.24 9.66
CA MET A 27 3.91 4.16 9.51
C MET A 27 4.64 3.85 10.82
N PHE A 28 4.65 2.58 11.20
CA PHE A 28 5.55 2.03 12.20
C PHE A 28 6.74 1.34 11.51
N PHE A 29 7.94 1.53 12.05
CA PHE A 29 9.16 0.88 11.58
C PHE A 29 10.07 0.56 12.77
N ASP A 30 10.49 -0.69 12.91
CA ASP A 30 11.37 -1.15 13.99
C ASP A 30 12.83 -1.32 13.55
N GLY A 31 13.19 -0.87 12.34
CA GLY A 31 14.50 -1.13 11.73
C GLY A 31 14.56 -2.40 10.90
N THR A 32 13.49 -3.21 10.87
CA THR A 32 13.39 -4.43 10.05
C THR A 32 12.04 -4.54 9.35
N ASN A 33 10.93 -4.34 10.05
CA ASN A 33 9.58 -4.49 9.55
C ASN A 33 8.90 -3.12 9.45
N ARG A 34 8.27 -2.86 8.32
CA ARG A 34 7.38 -1.72 8.13
C ARG A 34 5.93 -2.18 8.19
N ILE A 35 5.13 -1.49 8.98
CA ILE A 35 3.70 -1.73 9.12
C ILE A 35 3.01 -0.37 8.99
N MET A 36 2.03 -0.24 8.09
CA MET A 36 1.39 1.05 7.84
C MET A 36 -0.12 0.94 7.63
N LYS A 37 -0.84 1.95 8.09
CA LYS A 37 -2.22 2.26 7.68
C LYS A 37 -2.17 3.42 6.70
N ALA A 38 -2.69 3.22 5.51
CA ALA A 38 -2.53 4.16 4.41
C ALA A 38 -3.82 4.37 3.62
N ARG A 39 -3.83 5.48 2.88
CA ARG A 39 -4.94 5.92 2.04
C ARG A 39 -4.42 6.48 0.72
N LEU A 40 -5.10 6.10 -0.35
CA LEU A 40 -5.00 6.71 -1.68
C LEU A 40 -6.32 7.40 -2.01
N VAL A 41 -6.26 8.70 -2.34
CA VAL A 41 -7.42 9.44 -2.85
C VAL A 41 -7.75 9.04 -4.30
N PRO A 42 -8.95 9.34 -4.84
CA PRO A 42 -9.30 9.05 -6.22
C PRO A 42 -8.21 9.47 -7.22
N GLY A 43 -7.77 8.55 -8.08
CA GLY A 43 -6.71 8.75 -9.08
C GLY A 43 -5.28 8.75 -8.53
N ALA A 44 -5.06 8.47 -7.24
CA ALA A 44 -3.72 8.30 -6.67
C ALA A 44 -3.22 6.85 -6.87
N SER A 45 -1.90 6.67 -6.91
CA SER A 45 -1.30 5.35 -6.98
C SER A 45 0.04 5.25 -6.25
N ILE A 46 0.39 4.03 -5.88
CA ILE A 46 1.76 3.65 -5.55
C ILE A 46 2.41 3.18 -6.84
N GLY A 47 3.52 3.80 -7.22
CA GLY A 47 4.22 3.44 -8.45
C GLY A 47 4.73 2.00 -8.46
N MET A 48 4.97 1.49 -9.67
CA MET A 48 5.41 0.12 -9.89
C MET A 48 6.76 -0.13 -9.21
N HIS A 49 6.85 -1.18 -8.40
CA HIS A 49 8.09 -1.53 -7.71
C HIS A 49 8.20 -3.02 -7.42
N THR A 50 9.44 -3.47 -7.22
CA THR A 50 9.81 -4.86 -6.95
C THR A 50 10.29 -5.00 -5.51
N HIS A 51 9.93 -6.09 -4.83
CA HIS A 51 10.43 -6.43 -3.51
C HIS A 51 11.62 -7.40 -3.62
N THR A 52 12.81 -6.98 -3.18
CA THR A 52 14.04 -7.79 -3.19
C THR A 52 14.47 -8.10 -1.76
N GLY A 53 14.61 -9.37 -1.38
CA GLY A 53 14.90 -9.78 0.00
C GLY A 53 13.71 -9.69 0.97
N SER A 54 12.53 -9.32 0.47
CA SER A 54 11.30 -9.08 1.23
C SER A 54 10.06 -9.38 0.39
N CYS A 55 8.88 -9.25 1.01
CA CYS A 55 7.58 -9.35 0.37
C CYS A 55 6.67 -8.22 0.87
N GLU A 56 5.45 -8.12 0.35
CA GLU A 56 4.44 -7.20 0.89
C GLU A 56 3.06 -7.85 0.97
N VAL A 57 2.37 -7.61 2.08
CA VAL A 57 0.98 -7.99 2.30
C VAL A 57 0.15 -6.73 2.46
N ILE A 58 -0.89 -6.57 1.66
CA ILE A 58 -1.82 -5.43 1.68
C ILE A 58 -3.23 -5.93 1.96
N PHE A 59 -3.85 -5.47 3.04
CA PHE A 59 -5.27 -5.71 3.35
C PHE A 59 -6.08 -4.46 3.03
N ILE A 60 -7.06 -4.57 2.13
CA ILE A 60 -7.96 -3.46 1.83
C ILE A 60 -8.99 -3.35 2.94
N THR A 61 -9.02 -2.21 3.62
CA THR A 61 -9.89 -1.96 4.78
C THR A 61 -11.11 -1.11 4.44
N SER A 62 -11.09 -0.37 3.34
CA SER A 62 -12.26 0.33 2.81
C SER A 62 -12.04 0.74 1.35
N GLY A 63 -13.11 0.84 0.57
CA GLY A 63 -13.08 1.28 -0.82
C GLY A 63 -12.69 0.17 -1.81
N HIS A 64 -12.38 0.57 -3.04
CA HIS A 64 -11.95 -0.33 -4.11
C HIS A 64 -10.96 0.35 -5.05
N GLY A 65 -10.27 -0.47 -5.84
CA GLY A 65 -9.32 -0.03 -6.84
C GLY A 65 -8.76 -1.20 -7.61
N SER A 66 -7.53 -1.06 -8.09
CA SER A 66 -6.86 -2.10 -8.87
C SER A 66 -5.42 -2.28 -8.43
N VAL A 67 -4.93 -3.50 -8.56
CA VAL A 67 -3.51 -3.83 -8.48
C VAL A 67 -3.02 -4.19 -9.86
N ILE A 68 -1.82 -3.75 -10.22
CA ILE A 68 -1.07 -4.36 -11.33
C ILE A 68 -0.04 -5.28 -10.68
N PHE A 69 -0.07 -6.57 -10.98
CA PHE A 69 0.85 -7.58 -10.49
C PHE A 69 1.46 -8.33 -11.67
N ASP A 70 2.78 -8.27 -11.83
CA ASP A 70 3.51 -8.83 -12.98
C ASP A 70 2.91 -8.47 -14.35
N GLY A 71 2.39 -7.25 -14.47
CA GLY A 71 1.80 -6.72 -15.69
C GLY A 71 0.31 -7.04 -15.88
N GLU A 72 -0.29 -7.89 -15.04
CA GLU A 72 -1.73 -8.16 -15.05
C GLU A 72 -2.46 -7.22 -14.09
N LYS A 73 -3.51 -6.55 -14.58
CA LYS A 73 -4.33 -5.65 -13.76
C LYS A 73 -5.55 -6.40 -13.22
N THR A 74 -5.70 -6.45 -11.90
CA THR A 74 -6.80 -7.13 -11.21
C THR A 74 -7.48 -6.19 -10.20
N PRO A 75 -8.80 -6.32 -9.98
CA PRO A 75 -9.51 -5.48 -9.02
C PRO A 75 -9.22 -5.90 -7.58
N VAL A 76 -9.27 -4.93 -6.67
CA VAL A 76 -9.25 -5.15 -5.21
C VAL A 76 -10.35 -4.33 -4.54
N SER A 77 -10.89 -4.85 -3.44
CA SER A 77 -11.96 -4.20 -2.67
C SER A 77 -11.89 -4.58 -1.20
N GLU A 78 -12.63 -3.86 -0.36
CA GLU A 78 -12.72 -4.08 1.09
C GLU A 78 -12.83 -5.58 1.46
N GLY A 79 -12.00 -5.99 2.42
CA GLY A 79 -11.91 -7.38 2.88
C GLY A 79 -10.96 -8.26 2.07
N MET A 80 -10.47 -7.81 0.91
CA MET A 80 -9.47 -8.53 0.12
C MET A 80 -8.05 -8.31 0.63
N CYS A 81 -7.19 -9.29 0.35
CA CYS A 81 -5.76 -9.25 0.61
C CYS A 81 -5.00 -9.37 -0.72
N HIS A 82 -4.11 -8.42 -1.00
CA HIS A 82 -3.11 -8.54 -2.06
C HIS A 82 -1.77 -8.95 -1.45
N TYR A 83 -1.12 -9.95 -2.04
CA TYR A 83 0.19 -10.42 -1.62
C TYR A 83 1.18 -10.31 -2.78
N CYS A 84 2.28 -9.60 -2.56
CA CYS A 84 3.41 -9.54 -3.48
C CYS A 84 4.59 -10.35 -2.91
N PRO A 85 4.88 -11.55 -3.43
CA PRO A 85 6.04 -12.32 -3.01
C PRO A 85 7.36 -11.67 -3.43
N GLU A 86 8.46 -12.12 -2.83
CA GLU A 86 9.81 -11.69 -3.18
C GLU A 86 10.11 -11.93 -4.67
N GLY A 87 10.75 -10.95 -5.31
CA GLY A 87 11.12 -10.97 -6.72
C GLY A 87 10.02 -10.52 -7.67
N HIS A 88 8.79 -10.36 -7.18
CA HIS A 88 7.65 -9.92 -7.99
C HIS A 88 7.46 -8.40 -7.95
N THR A 89 6.76 -7.89 -8.95
CA THR A 89 6.54 -6.45 -9.12
C THR A 89 5.06 -6.12 -9.04
N HIS A 90 4.72 -5.03 -8.36
CA HIS A 90 3.35 -4.56 -8.28
C HIS A 90 3.18 -3.04 -8.15
N SER A 91 1.95 -2.59 -8.37
CA SER A 91 1.46 -1.24 -8.14
C SER A 91 0.03 -1.31 -7.60
N LEU A 92 -0.32 -0.44 -6.64
CA LEU A 92 -1.68 -0.26 -6.15
C LEU A 92 -2.25 1.07 -6.67
N ILE A 93 -3.42 1.03 -7.27
CA ILE A 93 -4.04 2.16 -7.95
C ILE A 93 -5.44 2.35 -7.39
N ASN A 94 -5.76 3.57 -6.95
CA ASN A 94 -7.13 3.97 -6.73
C ASN A 94 -7.71 4.55 -8.02
N ASP A 95 -8.33 3.70 -8.83
CA ASP A 95 -9.05 4.08 -10.04
C ASP A 95 -10.58 4.20 -9.83
N SER A 96 -11.00 4.40 -8.58
CA SER A 96 -12.37 4.66 -8.18
C SER A 96 -12.67 6.15 -7.98
N ASP A 97 -13.89 6.46 -7.54
CA ASP A 97 -14.38 7.80 -7.19
C ASP A 97 -14.40 8.09 -5.67
N SER A 98 -13.89 7.17 -4.84
CA SER A 98 -13.82 7.30 -3.38
C SER A 98 -12.43 6.95 -2.85
N ASP A 99 -12.17 7.25 -1.58
CA ASP A 99 -10.89 6.93 -0.95
C ASP A 99 -10.69 5.40 -0.84
N LEU A 100 -9.47 4.95 -1.11
CA LEU A 100 -9.04 3.56 -0.92
C LEU A 100 -8.13 3.49 0.31
N GLU A 101 -8.58 2.77 1.34
CA GLU A 101 -7.84 2.59 2.59
C GLU A 101 -7.33 1.16 2.74
N PHE A 102 -6.11 1.01 3.25
CA PHE A 102 -5.48 -0.29 3.42
C PHE A 102 -4.46 -0.33 4.55
N LEU A 103 -4.18 -1.54 5.01
CA LEU A 103 -3.04 -1.86 5.87
C LEU A 103 -1.99 -2.58 5.02
N ALA A 104 -0.71 -2.19 5.15
CA ALA A 104 0.39 -2.86 4.48
C ALA A 104 1.48 -3.30 5.47
N VAL A 105 2.04 -4.49 5.23
CA VAL A 105 3.15 -5.06 5.98
C VAL A 105 4.26 -5.43 5.00
N VAL A 106 5.45 -4.84 5.21
CA VAL A 106 6.66 -5.14 4.45
C VAL A 106 7.73 -5.60 5.45
N PRO A 107 7.95 -6.91 5.61
CA PRO A 107 9.04 -7.42 6.45
C PRO A 107 10.39 -7.21 5.78
N LYS A 108 11.45 -7.06 6.58
CA LYS A 108 12.85 -6.97 6.13
C LYS A 108 13.10 -5.86 5.08
N GLN A 109 12.62 -4.65 5.34
CA GLN A 109 12.83 -3.49 4.47
C GLN A 109 13.84 -2.50 5.06
#